data_AF-A0A538SAR5-F1
#
_entry.id   AF-A0A538SAR5-F1
#
_cell.length_a   1.000
_cell.length_b   1.000
_cell.length_c   1.000
_cell.angle_alpha   90.00
_cell.angle_beta   90.00
_cell.angle_gamma   90.00
#
_symmetry.space_group_name_H-M   'P 1'
#
loop_
_entity.id
_entity.type
_entity.pdbx_description
1 polymer ?
#
loop_
_entity_poly.entity_id
_entity_poly.type
_entity_poly.pdbx_seq_one_letter_code
_entity_poly.pdbx_strand_id
1 'polypeptide(L)'
;MSHPGRVFVLLAPLLAWGAAGAALRVEAPVPLAPRVESVTATGYRVLLPIPAPEVTFRDLFGERLAEITVAGGALDASAGPPPLPVLTLLLHVPWGVEPTVTASAQGERSLGSLLPEPLPHLVSDP
;
A
#
# COMPACT_ATOMS: atom_id res chain seq x y z
N MET A 1 56.21 45.39 -13.76
CA MET A 1 56.60 44.78 -15.05
C MET A 1 55.52 43.77 -15.40
N SER A 2 54.71 44.12 -16.39
CA SER A 2 53.70 43.28 -17.03
C SER A 2 54.40 42.19 -17.84
N HIS A 3 53.93 40.94 -17.81
CA HIS A 3 53.69 40.12 -19.00
C HIS A 3 52.68 38.99 -18.68
N PRO A 4 51.70 38.72 -19.57
CA PRO A 4 50.53 37.90 -19.31
C PRO A 4 50.73 36.41 -19.66
N GLY A 5 50.43 35.53 -18.70
CA GLY A 5 50.47 34.07 -18.88
C GLY A 5 49.17 33.52 -19.48
N ARG A 6 49.13 33.54 -20.82
CA ARG A 6 48.37 32.66 -21.75
C ARG A 6 47.23 31.80 -21.17
N VAL A 7 46.02 32.25 -21.49
CA VAL A 7 44.78 31.46 -21.48
C VAL A 7 44.91 30.29 -22.47
N PHE A 8 44.81 29.06 -21.98
CA PHE A 8 44.54 27.89 -22.82
C PHE A 8 43.06 27.51 -22.66
N VAL A 9 42.23 27.94 -23.61
CA VAL A 9 40.86 27.44 -23.79
C VAL A 9 40.97 26.09 -24.49
N LEU A 10 40.83 25.00 -23.74
CA LEU A 10 40.60 23.68 -24.32
C LEU A 10 39.10 23.53 -24.60
N LEU A 11 38.73 23.87 -25.84
CA LEU A 11 37.45 23.52 -26.46
C LEU A 11 37.43 21.99 -26.66
N ALA A 12 36.78 21.26 -25.74
CA ALA A 12 36.47 19.85 -25.94
C ALA A 12 35.11 19.71 -26.66
N PRO A 13 35.02 18.91 -27.74
CA PRO A 13 33.82 18.81 -28.56
C PRO A 13 32.75 17.92 -27.91
N LEU A 14 31.51 18.27 -28.21
CA LEU A 14 30.27 17.55 -27.97
C LEU A 14 30.39 16.03 -28.18
N LEU A 15 30.20 15.27 -27.09
CA LEU A 15 29.63 13.93 -27.15
C LEU A 15 28.21 14.02 -26.61
N ALA A 16 27.28 14.20 -27.54
CA ALA A 16 25.87 13.98 -27.34
C ALA A 16 25.65 12.49 -27.06
N TRP A 17 25.58 12.13 -25.77
CA TRP A 17 24.96 10.89 -25.36
C TRP A 17 23.64 11.24 -24.69
N GLY A 18 22.57 11.01 -25.45
CA GLY A 18 21.22 10.99 -24.91
C GLY A 18 21.13 9.90 -23.84
N ALA A 19 21.15 10.32 -22.58
CA ALA A 19 20.48 9.61 -21.52
C ALA A 19 19.36 10.54 -21.06
N ALA A 20 18.21 10.43 -21.72
CA ALA A 20 16.95 10.78 -21.12
C ALA A 20 16.79 9.86 -19.89
N GLY A 21 17.48 10.22 -18.81
CA GLY A 21 17.30 9.63 -17.51
C GLY A 21 15.89 10.02 -17.09
N ALA A 22 14.96 9.10 -17.32
CA ALA A 22 13.66 9.12 -16.69
C ALA A 22 13.92 9.37 -15.21
N ALA A 23 13.60 10.58 -14.75
CA ALA A 23 13.49 10.84 -13.34
C ALA A 23 12.43 9.86 -12.85
N LEU A 24 12.89 8.76 -12.25
CA LEU A 24 12.09 7.91 -11.40
C LEU A 24 11.53 8.87 -10.36
N ARG A 25 10.30 9.33 -10.59
CA ARG A 25 9.53 10.00 -9.57
C ARG A 25 9.42 8.97 -8.47
N VAL A 26 10.24 9.14 -7.44
CA VAL A 26 10.02 8.52 -6.15
C VAL A 26 8.69 9.13 -5.70
N GLU A 27 7.62 8.44 -6.05
CA GLU A 27 6.30 8.72 -5.52
C GLU A 27 6.47 8.55 -4.01
N ALA A 28 6.37 9.66 -3.28
CA ALA A 28 6.48 9.63 -1.83
C ALA A 28 5.47 8.58 -1.35
N PRO A 29 5.87 7.66 -0.44
CA PRO A 29 4.98 6.61 0.02
C PRO A 29 3.69 7.27 0.49
N VAL A 30 2.58 6.91 -0.18
CA VAL A 30 1.25 7.41 0.17
C VAL A 30 1.08 7.10 1.66
N PRO A 31 0.75 8.10 2.50
CA PRO A 31 0.57 7.84 3.91
C PRO A 31 -0.49 6.75 4.06
N LEU A 32 -0.10 5.60 4.61
CA LEU A 32 -0.98 4.46 4.91
C LEU A 32 -1.99 4.76 6.04
N ALA A 33 -1.93 5.98 6.59
CA ALA A 33 -2.87 6.43 7.58
C ALA A 33 -4.20 6.83 6.93
N PRO A 34 -5.33 6.43 7.52
CA PRO A 34 -6.64 6.97 7.15
C PRO A 34 -6.62 8.50 7.19
N ARG A 35 -7.25 9.14 6.20
CA ARG A 35 -7.32 10.59 6.11
C ARG A 35 -8.76 11.06 6.06
N VAL A 36 -9.12 11.96 6.97
CA VAL A 36 -10.39 12.68 6.89
C VAL A 36 -10.30 13.73 5.78
N GLU A 37 -11.12 13.60 4.74
CA GLU A 37 -11.21 14.54 3.62
C GLU A 37 -12.15 15.70 3.93
N SER A 38 -13.26 15.43 4.62
CA SER A 38 -14.19 16.47 5.08
C SER A 38 -14.95 16.05 6.33
N VAL A 39 -15.34 17.06 7.11
CA VAL A 39 -16.22 16.93 8.27
C VAL A 39 -17.43 17.82 8.02
N THR A 40 -18.63 17.26 8.12
CA THR A 40 -19.88 18.00 8.03
C THR A 40 -20.60 17.93 9.37
N ALA A 41 -21.71 18.68 9.50
CA ALA A 41 -22.59 18.57 10.67
C ALA A 41 -23.21 17.16 10.83
N THR A 42 -23.17 16.33 9.78
CA THR A 42 -23.84 15.02 9.73
C THR A 42 -22.88 13.85 9.61
N GLY A 43 -21.56 14.07 9.48
CA GLY A 43 -20.61 12.97 9.44
C GLY A 43 -19.23 13.31 8.88
N TYR A 44 -18.52 12.26 8.48
CA TYR A 44 -17.14 12.31 7.98
C TYR A 44 -17.07 11.72 6.58
N ARG A 45 -16.24 12.32 5.72
CA ARG A 45 -15.72 11.65 4.53
C ARG A 45 -14.29 11.25 4.81
N VAL A 46 -14.01 9.96 4.73
CA VAL A 46 -12.68 9.41 5.03
C VAL A 46 -12.16 8.64 3.82
N LEU A 47 -10.91 8.92 3.47
CA LEU A 47 -10.14 8.12 2.54
C LEU A 47 -9.31 7.12 3.35
N LEU A 48 -9.59 5.82 3.17
CA LEU A 48 -8.84 4.73 3.78
C LEU A 48 -7.90 4.12 2.73
N PRO A 49 -6.59 4.40 2.79
CA PRO A 49 -5.64 3.72 1.90
C PRO A 49 -5.50 2.26 2.33
N ILE A 50 -5.81 1.33 1.44
CA ILE A 50 -5.63 -0.10 1.69
C ILE A 50 -4.20 -0.46 1.23
N PRO A 51 -3.32 -0.95 2.13
CA PRO A 51 -1.99 -1.40 1.75
C PRO A 51 -2.09 -2.61 0.83
N ALA A 52 -1.05 -2.83 0.01
CA ALA A 52 -0.96 -4.05 -0.78
C ALA A 52 -0.94 -5.28 0.15
N PRO A 53 -1.74 -6.31 -0.13
CA PRO A 53 -1.69 -7.54 0.65
C PRO A 53 -0.40 -8.32 0.35
N GLU A 54 0.13 -8.97 1.35
CA GLU A 54 1.22 -9.95 1.23
C GLU A 54 0.61 -11.36 1.26
N VAL A 55 1.15 -12.26 0.43
CA VAL A 55 0.68 -13.65 0.34
C VAL A 55 1.85 -14.58 0.58
N THR A 56 1.75 -15.39 1.63
CA THR A 56 2.72 -16.43 1.98
C THR A 56 2.15 -17.78 1.61
N PHE A 57 2.98 -18.67 1.08
CA PHE A 57 2.57 -20.03 0.70
C PHE A 57 3.34 -21.08 1.49
N ARG A 58 2.67 -22.18 1.85
CA ARG A 58 3.30 -23.38 2.40
C ARG A 58 2.55 -24.64 1.97
N ASP A 59 3.28 -25.72 1.76
CA ASP A 59 2.71 -27.03 1.48
C ASP A 59 2.41 -27.75 2.81
N LEU A 60 1.14 -28.04 3.07
CA LEU A 60 0.65 -28.73 4.27
C LEU A 60 -0.29 -29.86 3.86
N PHE A 61 -0.06 -31.07 4.38
CA PHE A 61 -0.87 -32.26 4.06
C PHE A 61 -1.05 -32.56 2.55
N GLY A 62 -0.09 -32.15 1.71
CA GLY A 62 -0.16 -32.35 0.26
C GLY A 62 -0.90 -31.24 -0.50
N GLU A 63 -1.37 -30.20 0.20
CA GLU A 63 -2.03 -29.03 -0.38
C GLU A 63 -1.14 -27.79 -0.25
N ARG A 64 -1.14 -26.93 -1.28
CA ARG A 64 -0.44 -25.65 -1.25
C ARG A 64 -1.39 -24.58 -0.72
N LEU A 65 -1.24 -24.24 0.55
CA LEU A 65 -2.05 -23.26 1.23
C LEU A 65 -1.44 -21.85 1.11
N ALA A 66 -2.30 -20.85 1.21
CA ALA A 66 -1.96 -19.43 1.15
C ALA A 66 -2.48 -18.68 2.39
N GLU A 67 -1.61 -17.93 3.05
CA GLU A 67 -1.99 -16.96 4.09
C GLU A 67 -1.92 -15.56 3.47
N ILE A 68 -2.98 -14.76 3.67
CA ILE A 68 -3.08 -13.40 3.16
C ILE A 68 -3.00 -12.44 4.34
N THR A 69 -2.02 -11.54 4.33
CA THR A 69 -1.86 -10.52 5.36
C THR A 69 -1.94 -9.11 4.75
N VAL A 70 -2.38 -8.15 5.55
CA VAL A 70 -2.45 -6.74 5.18
C VAL A 70 -1.86 -5.95 6.34
N ALA A 71 -0.95 -5.02 6.06
CA ALA A 71 -0.32 -4.21 7.10
C ALA A 71 -1.37 -3.44 7.91
N GLY A 72 -1.37 -3.64 9.24
CA GLY A 72 -2.36 -3.05 10.15
C GLY A 72 -3.72 -3.74 10.16
N GLY A 73 -3.89 -4.82 9.37
CA GLY A 73 -5.08 -5.67 9.38
C GLY A 73 -5.03 -6.70 10.49
N ALA A 74 -6.21 -7.10 10.96
CA ALA A 74 -6.41 -8.22 11.88
C ALA A 74 -7.25 -9.30 11.20
N LEU A 75 -7.05 -10.56 11.56
CA LEU A 75 -7.85 -11.66 11.02
C LEU A 75 -9.25 -11.64 11.65
N ASP A 76 -10.28 -11.68 10.81
CA ASP A 76 -11.65 -11.93 11.26
C ASP A 76 -11.92 -13.44 11.31
N ALA A 77 -11.91 -14.00 12.51
CA ALA A 77 -12.09 -15.44 12.77
C ALA A 77 -13.57 -15.83 12.87
N SER A 78 -14.42 -15.33 11.96
CA SER A 78 -15.80 -15.78 11.86
C SER A 78 -15.86 -17.27 11.53
N ALA A 79 -16.77 -18.02 12.17
CA ALA A 79 -16.85 -19.47 11.99
C ALA A 79 -17.34 -19.83 10.57
N GLY A 80 -16.56 -20.62 9.85
CA GLY A 80 -16.95 -21.19 8.54
C GLY A 80 -15.95 -20.89 7.43
N PRO A 81 -15.88 -19.65 6.91
CA PRO A 81 -14.95 -19.30 5.86
C PRO A 81 -13.51 -19.15 6.38
N PRO A 82 -12.51 -19.34 5.51
CA PRO A 82 -11.12 -18.99 5.80
C PRO A 82 -11.02 -17.52 6.25
N PRO A 83 -10.26 -17.22 7.31
CA PRO A 83 -10.15 -15.87 7.85
C PRO A 83 -9.49 -14.95 6.81
N LEU A 84 -10.07 -13.76 6.63
CA LEU A 84 -9.49 -12.70 5.80
C LEU A 84 -9.00 -11.56 6.68
N PRO A 85 -7.93 -10.85 6.27
CA PRO A 85 -7.49 -9.67 6.98
C PRO A 85 -8.48 -8.52 6.81
N VAL A 86 -8.82 -7.88 7.93
CA VAL A 86 -9.74 -6.75 8.01
C VAL A 86 -9.02 -5.54 8.60
N LEU A 87 -9.21 -4.38 7.99
CA LEU A 87 -8.77 -3.10 8.55
C LEU A 87 -9.91 -2.46 9.32
N THR A 88 -9.67 -2.11 10.59
CA THR A 88 -10.66 -1.44 11.43
C THR A 88 -10.31 0.03 11.60
N LEU A 89 -11.27 0.90 11.30
CA LEU A 89 -11.18 2.34 11.52
C LEU A 89 -12.15 2.75 12.64
N LEU A 90 -11.64 3.47 13.64
CA LEU A 90 -12.45 4.02 14.72
C LEU A 90 -12.76 5.50 14.44
N LEU A 91 -14.04 5.84 14.39
CA LEU A 91 -14.53 7.19 14.20
C LEU A 91 -15.45 7.59 15.36
N HIS A 92 -15.37 8.86 15.77
CA HIS A 92 -16.27 9.42 16.77
C HIS A 92 -17.64 9.69 16.13
N VAL A 93 -18.71 9.13 16.70
CA VAL A 93 -20.09 9.38 16.25
C VAL A 93 -20.83 10.16 17.35
N PRO A 94 -21.60 11.20 17.01
CA PRO A 94 -22.43 11.91 17.97
C PRO A 94 -23.43 10.98 18.67
N TRP A 95 -23.68 11.24 19.96
CA TRP A 95 -24.64 10.47 20.75
C TRP A 95 -26.06 10.60 20.21
N GLY A 96 -26.83 9.50 20.28
CA GLY A 96 -28.24 9.47 19.88
C GLY A 96 -28.48 9.41 18.38
N VAL A 97 -27.44 9.18 17.57
CA VAL A 97 -27.52 9.01 16.11
C VAL A 97 -27.21 7.56 15.75
N GLU A 98 -27.99 6.98 14.84
CA GLU A 98 -27.68 5.70 14.20
C GLU A 98 -26.72 5.96 13.03
N PRO A 99 -25.46 5.50 13.08
CA PRO A 99 -24.49 5.77 12.02
C PRO A 99 -24.78 4.89 10.79
N THR A 100 -24.84 5.52 9.63
CA THR A 100 -24.84 4.82 8.34
C THR A 100 -23.46 4.93 7.71
N VAL A 101 -22.94 3.80 7.20
CA VAL A 101 -21.67 3.76 6.47
C VAL A 101 -21.93 3.42 5.01
N THR A 102 -21.41 4.25 4.11
CA THR A 102 -21.36 3.96 2.68
C THR A 102 -19.91 4.00 2.23
N ALA A 103 -19.51 3.00 1.45
CA ALA A 103 -18.15 2.87 0.94
C ALA A 103 -18.19 2.77 -0.59
N SER A 104 -17.21 3.39 -1.24
CA SER A 104 -16.96 3.21 -2.66
C SER A 104 -15.50 2.82 -2.87
N ALA A 105 -15.28 1.69 -3.57
CA ALA A 105 -13.94 1.27 -3.95
C ALA A 105 -13.46 2.12 -5.12
N GLN A 106 -12.21 2.61 -5.04
CA GLN A 106 -11.54 3.32 -6.14
C GLN A 106 -10.82 2.35 -7.10
N GLY A 107 -10.86 1.05 -6.82
CA GLY A 107 -10.28 0.00 -7.65
C GLY A 107 -10.35 -1.35 -6.96
N GLU A 108 -10.31 -2.40 -7.77
CA GLU A 108 -10.21 -3.79 -7.31
C GLU A 108 -9.00 -4.45 -7.98
N ARG A 109 -8.26 -5.23 -7.21
CA ARG A 109 -7.14 -6.02 -7.72
C ARG A 109 -7.31 -7.47 -7.29
N SER A 110 -7.34 -8.36 -8.27
CA SER A 110 -7.36 -9.80 -8.02
C SER A 110 -5.99 -10.29 -7.54
N LEU A 111 -6.00 -11.21 -6.57
CA LEU A 111 -4.83 -11.98 -6.13
C LEU A 111 -4.70 -13.32 -6.88
N GLY A 112 -5.55 -13.56 -7.88
CA GLY A 112 -5.67 -14.84 -8.57
C GLY A 112 -6.49 -15.85 -7.78
N SER A 113 -6.36 -17.12 -8.18
CA SER A 113 -6.96 -18.25 -7.46
C SER A 113 -6.00 -18.71 -6.38
N LEU A 114 -6.45 -18.70 -5.13
CA LEU A 114 -5.69 -19.11 -3.96
C LEU A 114 -6.47 -20.16 -3.18
N LEU A 115 -5.77 -21.12 -2.58
CA LEU A 115 -6.32 -22.01 -1.57
C LEU A 115 -5.98 -21.43 -0.19
N PRO A 116 -6.90 -20.69 0.45
CA PRO A 116 -6.60 -20.02 1.71
C PRO A 116 -6.40 -21.02 2.86
N GLU A 117 -5.54 -20.68 3.81
CA GLU A 117 -5.37 -21.49 5.00
C GLU A 117 -6.67 -21.57 5.83
N PRO A 118 -7.04 -22.75 6.36
CA PRO A 118 -8.30 -22.93 7.09
C PRO A 118 -8.24 -22.42 8.53
N LEU A 119 -7.03 -22.30 9.12
CA LEU A 119 -6.81 -21.77 10.45
C LEU A 119 -5.72 -20.70 10.40
N PRO A 120 -5.84 -19.62 11.20
CA PRO A 120 -4.82 -18.58 11.29
C PRO A 120 -3.43 -19.11 11.57
N HIS A 121 -2.45 -18.58 10.85
CA HIS A 121 -1.01 -18.73 11.12
C HIS A 121 -0.45 -20.14 10.93
N LEU A 122 -1.18 -21.07 10.30
CA LEU A 122 -0.65 -22.39 9.98
C LEU A 122 0.54 -22.30 9.02
N VAL A 123 0.47 -21.36 8.08
CA VAL A 123 1.55 -21.12 7.11
C VAL A 123 2.74 -20.46 7.79
N SER A 124 2.51 -19.51 8.70
CA SER A 124 3.55 -18.67 9.32
C SER A 124 4.17 -19.20 10.63
N ASP A 125 3.61 -20.23 11.28
CA ASP A 125 4.16 -20.83 12.52
C ASP A 125 5.35 -21.77 12.18
N PRO A 126 6.57 -21.56 12.70
CA PRO A 126 7.78 -22.31 12.32
C PRO A 126 7.69 -23.83 12.53
#